data_AF-A0A496V6Z4-F1
#
_entry.id   AF-A0A496V6Z4-F1
#
_cell.length_a   1.000
_cell.length_b   1.000
_cell.length_c   1.000
_cell.angle_alpha   90.00
_cell.angle_beta   90.00
_cell.angle_gamma   90.00
#
_symmetry.space_group_name_H-M   'P 1'
#
loop_
_entity.id
_entity.type
_entity.pdbx_description
1 polymer ?
#
loop_
_entity_poly.entity_id
_entity_poly.type
_entity_poly.pdbx_seq_one_letter_code
_entity_poly.pdbx_strand_id
1 'polypeptide(L)'
;MKKDNGDLSTELTEYRSQYEAGLYTLRELVWVVIDLMSESMTDENWRSLPEWLQTQVVGAMRKVSEKKTEKIIFGDVEPEIAIQRNKIVKAWLREKGYLI
;
A
#
# COMPACT_ATOMS: atom_id res chain seq x y z
N MET A 1 -9.79 -16.82 14.99
CA MET A 1 -10.80 -16.11 14.20
C MET A 1 -10.24 -15.95 12.81
N LYS A 2 -10.84 -16.59 11.80
CA LYS A 2 -10.58 -16.24 10.40
C LYS A 2 -11.17 -14.83 10.24
N LYS A 3 -10.34 -13.81 10.01
CA LYS A 3 -10.88 -12.54 9.50
C LYS A 3 -11.61 -12.92 8.22
N ASP A 4 -12.89 -12.56 8.12
CA ASP A 4 -13.55 -12.55 6.83
C ASP A 4 -12.63 -11.76 5.90
N ASN A 5 -12.16 -12.40 4.84
CA ASN A 5 -11.47 -11.72 3.76
C ASN A 5 -12.54 -10.85 3.09
N GLY A 6 -12.85 -9.70 3.70
CA GLY A 6 -13.44 -8.59 2.99
C GLY A 6 -12.63 -8.46 1.71
N ASP A 7 -13.31 -8.57 0.57
CA ASP A 7 -12.64 -8.53 -0.71
C ASP A 7 -11.76 -7.26 -0.72
N LEU A 8 -10.46 -7.43 -0.90
CA LEU A 8 -9.50 -6.34 -0.84
C LEU A 8 -9.88 -5.24 -1.85
N SER A 9 -10.62 -5.61 -2.91
CA SER A 9 -11.25 -4.69 -3.85
C SER A 9 -12.29 -3.75 -3.19
N THR A 10 -13.07 -4.24 -2.23
CA THR A 10 -14.09 -3.50 -1.49
C THR A 10 -13.44 -2.51 -0.53
N GLU A 11 -12.46 -2.96 0.27
CA GLU A 11 -11.74 -2.06 1.19
C GLU A 11 -11.00 -0.96 0.42
N LEU A 12 -10.32 -1.29 -0.68
CA LEU A 12 -9.66 -0.29 -1.54
C LEU A 12 -10.66 0.72 -2.13
N THR A 13 -11.86 0.27 -2.50
CA THR A 13 -12.92 1.12 -3.03
C THR A 13 -13.41 2.10 -1.97
N GLU A 14 -13.58 1.65 -0.73
CA GLU A 14 -13.97 2.49 0.40
C GLU A 14 -12.91 3.57 0.70
N TYR A 15 -11.63 3.19 0.80
CA TYR A 15 -10.56 4.15 1.05
C TYR A 15 -10.41 5.17 -0.07
N ARG A 16 -10.61 4.74 -1.33
CA ARG A 16 -10.62 5.66 -2.47
C ARG A 16 -11.78 6.67 -2.38
N SER A 17 -12.99 6.21 -2.07
CA SER A 17 -14.15 7.08 -1.89
C SER A 17 -13.91 8.10 -0.77
N GLN A 18 -13.29 7.68 0.33
CA GLN A 18 -12.95 8.57 1.44
C GLN A 18 -11.87 9.60 1.06
N TYR A 19 -10.88 9.23 0.23
CA TYR A 19 -9.92 10.17 -0.35
C TYR A 19 -10.59 11.19 -1.28
N GLU A 20 -11.49 10.75 -2.16
CA GLU A 20 -12.25 11.63 -3.05
C GLU A 20 -13.18 12.59 -2.26
N ALA A 21 -13.65 12.16 -1.08
CA ALA A 21 -14.38 13.00 -0.13
C ALA A 21 -13.48 13.96 0.69
N GLY A 22 -12.16 13.91 0.52
CA GLY A 22 -11.21 14.75 1.24
C GLY A 22 -10.95 14.33 2.70
N LEU A 23 -11.36 13.12 3.10
CA LEU A 23 -11.13 12.59 4.44
C LEU A 23 -9.72 12.08 4.65
N TYR A 24 -9.02 11.75 3.56
CA TYR A 24 -7.62 11.31 3.55
C TYR A 24 -6.81 12.18 2.63
N THR A 25 -5.54 12.38 2.99
CA THR A 25 -4.54 12.88 2.08
C THR A 25 -4.09 11.78 1.12
N LEU A 26 -3.50 12.19 -0.01
CA LEU A 26 -2.92 11.25 -0.98
C LEU A 26 -1.86 10.34 -0.33
N ARG A 27 -1.08 10.90 0.60
CA ARG A 27 -0.06 10.16 1.34
C ARG A 27 -0.69 9.03 2.16
N GLU A 28 -1.78 9.30 2.85
CA GLU A 28 -2.44 8.31 3.71
C GLU A 28 -3.10 7.22 2.88
N LEU A 29 -3.77 7.58 1.78
CA LEU A 29 -4.32 6.59 0.84
C LEU A 29 -3.23 5.64 0.32
N VAL A 30 -2.08 6.18 -0.11
CA VAL A 30 -0.96 5.35 -0.61
C VAL A 30 -0.47 4.39 0.47
N TRP A 31 -0.36 4.82 1.72
CA TRP A 31 0.08 3.95 2.82
C TRP A 31 -0.93 2.87 3.16
N VAL A 32 -2.23 3.18 3.13
CA VAL A 32 -3.27 2.17 3.30
C VAL A 32 -3.21 1.12 2.19
N VAL A 33 -3.01 1.56 0.94
CA VAL A 33 -2.87 0.63 -0.20
C VAL A 33 -1.65 -0.28 -0.03
N ILE A 34 -0.51 0.26 0.40
CA ILE A 34 0.71 -0.51 0.71
C ILE A 34 0.43 -1.51 1.83
N ASP A 35 -0.32 -1.10 2.85
CA ASP A 35 -0.69 -1.93 3.99
C ASP A 35 -1.50 -3.15 3.56
N LEU A 36 -2.61 -2.90 2.86
CA LEU A 36 -3.50 -3.93 2.32
C LEU A 36 -2.74 -4.86 1.36
N MET A 37 -1.95 -4.29 0.45
CA MET A 37 -1.14 -5.06 -0.49
C MET A 37 -0.10 -5.95 0.21
N SER A 38 0.46 -5.52 1.34
CA SER A 38 1.45 -6.32 2.06
C SER A 38 0.88 -7.61 2.65
N GLU A 39 -0.43 -7.66 2.91
CA GLU A 39 -1.09 -8.82 3.51
C GLU A 39 -1.61 -9.81 2.46
N SER A 40 -1.99 -9.34 1.26
CA SER A 40 -2.52 -10.22 0.20
C SER A 40 -2.31 -9.66 -1.22
N MET A 41 -1.04 -9.43 -1.57
CA MET A 41 -0.61 -9.00 -2.89
C MET A 41 -0.97 -10.02 -3.99
N THR A 42 -1.78 -9.61 -4.97
CA THR A 42 -2.06 -10.39 -6.18
C THR A 42 -1.97 -9.51 -7.42
N ASP A 43 -1.72 -10.12 -8.59
CA ASP A 43 -1.75 -9.39 -9.88
C ASP A 43 -3.13 -8.78 -10.15
N GLU A 44 -4.20 -9.43 -9.68
CA GLU A 44 -5.57 -8.96 -9.81
C GLU A 44 -5.81 -7.70 -8.97
N ASN A 45 -5.42 -7.72 -7.69
CA ASN A 45 -5.53 -6.57 -6.80
C ASN A 45 -4.69 -5.38 -7.29
N TRP A 46 -3.50 -5.63 -7.86
CA TRP A 46 -2.71 -4.57 -8.45
C TRP A 46 -3.36 -3.96 -9.69
N ARG A 47 -3.91 -4.80 -10.58
CA ARG A 47 -4.56 -4.34 -11.82
C ARG A 47 -5.89 -3.63 -11.58
N SER A 48 -6.56 -3.86 -10.45
CA SER A 48 -7.78 -3.15 -10.09
C SER A 48 -7.52 -1.71 -9.61
N LEU A 49 -6.28 -1.40 -9.20
CA LEU A 49 -5.91 -0.04 -8.82
C LEU A 49 -5.89 0.89 -10.04
N PRO A 50 -6.39 2.13 -9.91
CA PRO A 50 -6.18 3.16 -10.93
C PRO A 50 -4.70 3.40 -11.22
N GLU A 51 -4.34 3.65 -12.49
CA GLU A 51 -2.95 3.86 -12.93
C GLU A 51 -2.23 4.96 -12.14
N TRP A 52 -2.94 6.05 -11.83
CA TRP A 52 -2.38 7.13 -11.01
C TRP A 52 -2.00 6.64 -9.62
N LEU A 53 -2.78 5.75 -9.00
CA LEU A 53 -2.51 5.22 -7.67
C LEU A 53 -1.36 4.20 -7.70
N GLN A 54 -1.32 3.34 -8.73
CA GLN A 54 -0.15 2.48 -8.98
C GLN A 54 1.13 3.31 -9.08
N THR A 55 1.08 4.42 -9.82
CA THR A 55 2.22 5.35 -9.97
C THR A 55 2.65 5.95 -8.64
N GLN A 56 1.70 6.35 -7.77
CA GLN A 56 2.02 6.88 -6.45
C GLN A 56 2.63 5.81 -5.53
N VAL A 57 2.13 4.58 -5.54
CA VAL A 57 2.69 3.46 -4.77
C VAL A 57 4.12 3.15 -5.21
N VAL A 58 4.36 3.02 -6.52
CA VAL A 58 5.72 2.84 -7.06
C VAL A 58 6.63 4.01 -6.67
N GLY A 59 6.13 5.24 -6.81
CA GLY A 59 6.85 6.46 -6.44
C GLY A 59 7.22 6.52 -4.96
N ALA A 60 6.31 6.09 -4.07
CA ALA A 60 6.57 5.96 -2.64
C ALA A 60 7.64 4.90 -2.38
N MET A 61 7.48 3.68 -2.94
CA MET A 61 8.42 2.58 -2.75
C MET A 61 9.85 2.85 -3.27
N ARG A 62 10.00 3.72 -4.28
CA ARG A 62 11.32 4.21 -4.72
C ARG A 62 12.03 5.03 -3.65
N LYS A 63 11.28 5.82 -2.89
CA LYS A 63 11.83 6.77 -1.90
C LYS A 63 12.03 6.13 -0.53
N VAL A 64 11.23 5.11 -0.19
CA VAL A 64 11.31 4.42 1.08
C VAL A 64 12.67 3.76 1.27
N SER A 65 13.35 4.17 2.34
CA SER A 65 14.55 3.51 2.83
C SER A 65 14.22 2.16 3.46
N GLU A 66 14.87 1.09 2.99
CA GLU A 66 14.78 -0.25 3.59
C GLU A 66 15.55 -0.36 4.94
N LYS A 67 16.28 0.69 5.31
CA LYS A 67 17.20 0.75 6.46
C LYS A 67 16.80 1.77 7.52
N LYS A 68 15.81 2.62 7.25
CA LYS A 68 15.40 3.68 8.17
C LYS A 68 13.89 3.62 8.36
N THR A 69 13.47 3.80 9.60
CA THR A 69 12.09 4.02 9.97
C THR A 69 11.70 5.41 9.46
N GLU A 70 11.20 5.48 8.24
CA GLU A 70 10.43 6.66 7.86
C GLU A 70 9.19 6.67 8.75
N LYS A 71 8.93 7.81 9.40
CA LYS A 71 7.77 7.97 10.28
C LYS A 71 6.51 7.79 9.42
N ILE A 72 6.00 6.56 9.35
CA ILE A 72 4.77 6.24 8.63
C ILE A 72 3.64 6.68 9.53
N ILE A 73 3.18 7.91 9.30
CA ILE A 73 2.03 8.46 10.03
C ILE A 73 0.78 7.97 9.30
N PHE A 74 0.35 6.76 9.64
CA PHE A 74 -1.07 6.37 9.68
C PHE A 74 -1.23 5.14 10.57
N GLY A 75 -1.88 5.28 11.73
CA GLY A 75 -2.36 4.16 12.54
C GLY A 75 -1.41 3.48 13.55
N ASP A 76 -0.30 4.11 13.97
CA ASP A 76 0.63 3.56 14.99
C ASP A 76 1.10 2.11 14.70
N VAL A 77 1.56 1.87 13.48
CA VAL A 77 2.25 0.62 13.14
C VAL A 77 3.66 0.66 13.72
N GLU A 78 4.05 -0.37 14.47
CA GLU A 78 5.43 -0.51 14.97
C GLU A 78 6.41 -0.34 13.79
N PRO A 79 7.45 0.50 13.92
CA PRO A 79 8.32 0.85 12.80
C PRO A 79 8.93 -0.36 12.07
N GLU A 80 9.14 -1.45 12.80
CA GLU A 80 9.62 -2.74 12.30
C GLU A 80 8.62 -3.41 11.35
N ILE A 81 7.33 -3.39 11.70
CA ILE A 81 6.24 -3.93 10.87
C ILE A 81 6.14 -3.12 9.59
N ALA A 82 6.18 -1.79 9.70
CA ALA A 82 6.21 -0.87 8.56
C ALA A 82 7.36 -1.19 7.58
N ILE A 83 8.58 -1.40 8.09
CA ILE A 83 9.73 -1.80 7.28
C ILE A 83 9.50 -3.15 6.59
N GLN A 84 8.94 -4.14 7.29
CA GLN A 84 8.66 -5.45 6.71
C GLN A 84 7.63 -5.36 5.58
N ARG A 85 6.52 -4.64 5.79
CA ARG A 85 5.49 -4.42 4.76
C ARG A 85 6.08 -3.76 3.52
N ASN A 86 6.90 -2.73 3.71
CA ASN A 86 7.62 -2.07 2.61
C ASN A 86 8.54 -3.04 1.86
N LYS A 87 9.28 -3.90 2.56
CA LYS A 87 10.14 -4.90 1.92
C LYS A 87 9.33 -5.90 1.08
N ILE A 88 8.20 -6.38 1.60
CA ILE A 88 7.32 -7.31 0.88
C ILE A 88 6.81 -6.67 -0.40
N VAL A 89 6.24 -5.46 -0.29
CA VAL A 89 5.67 -4.75 -1.43
C VAL A 89 6.73 -4.42 -2.48
N LYS A 90 7.89 -3.94 -2.03
CA LYS A 90 9.01 -3.58 -2.90
C LYS A 90 9.62 -4.80 -3.61
N ALA A 91 9.74 -5.93 -2.93
CA ALA A 91 10.23 -7.18 -3.53
C ALA A 91 9.29 -7.64 -4.66
N TRP A 92 7.99 -7.64 -4.41
CA TRP A 92 7.00 -8.00 -5.41
C TRP A 92 6.99 -7.03 -6.61
N LEU A 93 7.08 -5.72 -6.37
CA LEU A 93 7.15 -4.73 -7.46
C LEU A 93 8.41 -4.93 -8.33
N ARG A 94 9.54 -5.35 -7.74
CA ARG A 94 10.74 -5.72 -8.49
C ARG A 94 10.55 -6.99 -9.31
N GLU A 95 9.97 -8.03 -8.71
CA GLU A 95 9.66 -9.30 -9.39
C GLU A 95 8.78 -9.08 -10.63
N LYS A 96 7.81 -8.17 -10.53
CA LYS A 96 6.88 -7.82 -11.62
C LYS A 96 7.43 -6.77 -12.59
N GLY A 97 8.62 -6.21 -12.35
CA GLY A 97 9.26 -5.24 -13.22
C GLY A 97 8.73 -3.80 -13.12
N TYR A 98 7.94 -3.47 -12.09
CA TYR A 98 7.47 -2.10 -11.83
C TYR A 98 8.52 -1.23 -11.12
N LEU A 99 9.48 -1.88 -10.45
CA LEU A 99 10.58 -1.23 -9.75
C LEU A 99 11.92 -1.78 -10.26
N ILE A 100 12.79 -0.87 -10.71
CA ILE A 100 14.16 -1.14 -11.16
C ILE A 100 15.13 -0.67 -10.09
#